data_AF-A0A0S4QYV3-F1
#
_entry.id   AF-A0A0S4QYV3-F1
#
_cell.length_a   1.000
_cell.length_b   1.000
_cell.length_c   1.000
_cell.angle_alpha   90.00
_cell.angle_beta   90.00
_cell.angle_gamma   90.00
#
_symmetry.space_group_name_H-M   'P 1'
#
loop_
_entity.id
_entity.type
_entity.pdbx_description
1 polymer ?
#
loop_
_entity_poly.entity_id
_entity_poly.type
_entity_poly.pdbx_seq_one_letter_code
_entity_poly.pdbx_strand_id
1 'polypeptide(L)'
;MYPANGYRSGVTSTRRPPRPPRLARLLVRHDVEIGRRLLRSGTALDRAMFSSLADARPLLDPLLPRISHAADHGMLWWGVAGVLGASKGRRRSAALRGLLALGVASTAANGPAKLLFRRDRPPTHGVPPLRRLGRDLTTFSFPSGHSASAAAFATGVALDAPVAAVPVAALAATVAFSRVYVGAHFPGDVVAGVALGVGAGLLTTKVMPRRPGTPARARPASAWAPALPDGAGLGVVVNARSGAGHHADLIDVLRADLPRAEIVEVGPGEDITAALTRMAARSRVLGVAGGDGTINTAAVVSLARGVPLAVFPAGTLNHFAADIGLSGPGDTVKAVRDGTAVAVDVGQVDGIGATGARFTRNFVNTASFGGYPDMVRIRERFEHRIGKWPAMLLALSWVLWNEPPFEAEIDGEARRIWLIFVGNGRYLPDGFAPTYRTRLDESLLDLRVVDAAAPLARLRLVGAVLTGRLGRSRVYEQRTVERVHIASNQAAPLPFAGDGEVSEGIRRIAVTTSPARLVVYRPA
;
A
#
# COMPACT_ATOMS: atom_id res chain seq x y z
N MET A 1 0.91 -5.61 -77.89
CA MET A 1 1.23 -4.37 -77.17
C MET A 1 0.67 -4.52 -75.77
N TYR A 2 1.57 -4.71 -74.78
CA TYR A 2 1.39 -4.84 -73.32
C TYR A 2 0.58 -6.03 -72.73
N PRO A 3 1.05 -6.65 -71.62
CA PRO A 3 0.92 -8.09 -71.39
C PRO A 3 0.08 -8.48 -70.16
N ALA A 4 -0.28 -9.75 -70.15
CA ALA A 4 -0.97 -10.46 -69.09
C ALA A 4 -0.15 -10.56 -67.78
N ASN A 5 -0.83 -10.32 -66.66
CA ASN A 5 -0.39 -10.64 -65.31
C ASN A 5 -0.22 -12.16 -65.14
N GLY A 6 1.02 -12.61 -64.94
CA GLY A 6 1.37 -13.98 -64.60
C GLY A 6 2.35 -14.01 -63.43
N TYR A 7 1.87 -14.52 -62.30
CA TYR A 7 2.54 -14.68 -61.00
C TYR A 7 4.01 -15.12 -61.09
N ARG A 8 4.93 -14.29 -60.56
CA ARG A 8 6.30 -14.72 -60.19
C ARG A 8 6.30 -15.25 -58.76
N SER A 9 6.80 -16.47 -58.59
CA SER A 9 7.17 -17.09 -57.33
C SER A 9 8.28 -16.31 -56.62
N GLY A 10 7.92 -15.51 -55.62
CA GLY A 10 8.86 -14.90 -54.67
C GLY A 10 9.10 -15.83 -53.49
N VAL A 11 10.26 -16.47 -53.45
CA VAL A 11 10.79 -17.21 -52.30
C VAL A 11 10.91 -16.24 -51.12
N THR A 12 10.06 -16.37 -50.12
CA THR A 12 10.18 -15.65 -48.85
C THR A 12 11.35 -16.19 -48.05
N SER A 13 12.46 -15.46 -48.10
CA SER A 13 13.60 -15.61 -47.20
C SER A 13 13.15 -15.50 -45.74
N THR A 14 13.04 -16.63 -45.05
CA THR A 14 12.86 -16.68 -43.60
C THR A 14 14.14 -16.19 -42.93
N ARG A 15 14.21 -14.89 -42.59
CA ARG A 15 15.26 -14.35 -41.71
C ARG A 15 15.21 -15.09 -40.38
N ARG A 16 16.17 -15.98 -40.14
CA ARG A 16 16.40 -16.61 -38.83
C ARG A 16 16.67 -15.50 -37.80
N PRO A 17 16.11 -15.59 -36.58
CA PRO A 17 16.39 -14.62 -35.53
C PRO A 17 17.89 -14.63 -35.16
N PRO A 18 18.45 -13.49 -34.75
CA PRO A 18 19.88 -13.38 -34.42
C PRO A 18 20.23 -14.35 -33.29
N ARG A 19 21.28 -15.14 -33.51
CA ARG A 19 21.81 -16.09 -32.53
C ARG A 19 22.41 -15.30 -31.35
N PRO A 20 22.08 -15.64 -30.09
CA PRO A 20 22.65 -14.95 -28.94
C PRO A 20 24.18 -15.14 -28.87
N PRO A 21 24.94 -14.14 -28.38
CA PRO A 21 26.40 -14.15 -28.33
C PRO A 21 26.94 -15.34 -27.51
N ARG A 22 28.12 -15.85 -27.89
CA ARG A 22 28.74 -17.07 -27.30
C ARG A 22 28.83 -17.03 -25.76
N LEU A 23 29.09 -15.86 -25.17
CA LEU A 23 29.16 -15.65 -23.72
C LEU A 23 27.81 -15.88 -23.01
N ALA A 24 26.69 -15.39 -23.57
CA ALA A 24 25.37 -15.63 -23.01
C ALA A 24 24.99 -17.13 -23.02
N ARG A 25 25.44 -17.87 -24.04
CA ARG A 25 25.25 -19.34 -24.08
C ARG A 25 26.11 -20.08 -23.06
N LEU A 26 27.32 -19.59 -22.78
CA LEU A 26 28.23 -20.18 -21.80
C LEU A 26 27.72 -19.96 -20.37
N LEU A 27 27.26 -18.75 -20.04
CA LEU A 27 26.66 -18.43 -18.74
C LEU A 27 25.40 -19.29 -18.49
N VAL A 28 24.48 -19.32 -19.46
CA VAL A 28 23.26 -20.15 -19.36
C VAL A 28 23.58 -21.65 -19.23
N ARG A 29 24.63 -22.14 -19.90
CA ARG A 29 25.07 -23.55 -19.76
C ARG A 29 25.65 -23.83 -18.38
N HIS A 30 26.46 -22.92 -17.85
CA HIS A 30 27.08 -23.05 -16.53
C HIS A 30 26.02 -23.07 -15.41
N ASP A 31 25.05 -22.15 -15.46
CA ASP A 31 23.97 -22.06 -14.47
C ASP A 31 23.04 -23.29 -14.48
N VAL A 32 22.76 -23.83 -15.68
CA VAL A 32 21.99 -25.08 -15.85
C VAL A 32 22.75 -26.29 -15.29
N GLU A 33 24.08 -26.35 -15.46
CA GLU A 33 24.91 -27.44 -14.94
C GLU A 33 24.95 -27.44 -13.40
N ILE A 34 25.08 -26.25 -12.80
CA ILE A 34 25.01 -26.07 -11.34
C ILE A 34 23.64 -26.49 -10.80
N GLY A 35 22.55 -26.03 -11.44
CA GLY A 35 21.18 -26.42 -11.08
C GLY A 35 20.96 -27.94 -11.14
N ARG A 36 21.50 -28.61 -12.16
CA ARG A 36 21.44 -30.08 -12.28
C ARG A 36 22.25 -30.80 -11.20
N ARG A 37 23.42 -30.28 -10.81
CA ARG A 37 24.23 -30.88 -9.74
C ARG A 37 23.52 -30.79 -8.38
N LEU A 38 22.90 -29.66 -8.07
CA LEU A 38 22.11 -29.49 -6.84
C LEU A 38 20.93 -30.47 -6.75
N LEU A 39 20.24 -30.73 -7.87
CA LEU A 39 19.10 -31.67 -7.91
C LEU A 39 19.52 -33.14 -7.75
N ARG A 40 20.72 -33.53 -8.22
CA ARG A 40 21.22 -34.92 -8.11
C ARG A 40 21.42 -35.35 -6.65
N SER A 41 21.81 -34.44 -5.77
CA SER A 41 22.07 -34.73 -4.34
C SER A 41 20.81 -35.10 -3.55
N GLY A 42 19.60 -34.75 -4.03
CA GLY A 42 18.32 -35.03 -3.36
C GLY A 42 17.42 -36.08 -4.04
N THR A 43 17.77 -36.53 -5.25
CA THR A 43 16.89 -37.39 -6.07
C THR A 43 16.59 -38.77 -5.50
N ALA A 44 17.46 -39.34 -4.66
CA ALA A 44 17.24 -40.66 -4.05
C ALA A 44 16.18 -40.60 -2.94
N LEU A 45 16.27 -39.60 -2.06
CA LEU A 45 15.29 -39.34 -1.00
C LEU A 45 13.92 -38.98 -1.58
N ASP A 46 13.88 -38.10 -2.58
CA ASP A 46 12.66 -37.72 -3.30
C ASP A 46 11.94 -38.94 -3.91
N ARG A 47 12.71 -39.90 -4.44
CA ARG A 47 12.16 -41.14 -5.01
C ARG A 47 11.59 -42.07 -3.94
N ALA A 48 12.29 -42.24 -2.82
CA ALA A 48 11.84 -43.08 -1.71
C ALA A 48 10.56 -42.54 -1.05
N MET A 49 10.45 -41.22 -0.89
CA MET A 49 9.23 -40.59 -0.38
C MET A 49 8.07 -40.71 -1.37
N PHE A 50 8.35 -40.53 -2.67
CA PHE A 50 7.33 -40.68 -3.72
C PHE A 50 6.77 -42.11 -3.81
N SER A 51 7.62 -43.13 -3.75
CA SER A 51 7.18 -44.53 -3.80
C SER A 51 6.32 -44.91 -2.59
N SER A 52 6.72 -44.49 -1.39
CA SER A 52 5.94 -44.69 -0.17
C SER A 52 4.53 -44.07 -0.23
N LEU A 53 4.40 -42.91 -0.88
CA LEU A 53 3.12 -42.24 -1.12
C LEU A 53 2.29 -42.87 -2.25
N ALA A 54 2.94 -43.39 -3.29
CA ALA A 54 2.25 -44.10 -4.38
C ALA A 54 1.56 -45.37 -3.86
N ASP A 55 2.16 -46.04 -2.88
CA ASP A 55 1.65 -47.27 -2.25
C ASP A 55 0.54 -47.02 -1.19
N ALA A 56 0.21 -45.75 -0.87
CA ALA A 56 -0.78 -45.41 0.15
C ALA A 56 -2.25 -45.66 -0.29
N ARG A 57 -3.11 -45.95 0.70
CA ARG A 57 -4.50 -46.43 0.51
C ARG A 57 -5.42 -45.48 -0.30
N PRO A 58 -6.38 -46.02 -1.08
CA PRO A 58 -7.18 -45.32 -2.09
C PRO A 58 -8.31 -44.38 -1.59
N LEU A 59 -8.30 -43.97 -0.31
CA LEU A 59 -9.43 -43.24 0.29
C LEU A 59 -9.68 -41.83 -0.29
N LEU A 60 -8.71 -41.25 -1.01
CA LEU A 60 -8.78 -39.89 -1.57
C LEU A 60 -8.79 -39.83 -3.11
N ASP A 61 -8.92 -40.99 -3.76
CA ASP A 61 -8.78 -41.17 -5.22
C ASP A 61 -9.73 -40.35 -6.09
N PRO A 62 -11.02 -40.12 -5.74
CA PRO A 62 -11.90 -39.30 -6.57
C PRO A 62 -11.78 -37.79 -6.32
N LEU A 63 -11.29 -37.38 -5.16
CA LEU A 63 -11.38 -35.99 -4.69
C LEU A 63 -10.11 -35.18 -4.98
N LEU A 64 -8.94 -35.77 -4.77
CA LEU A 64 -7.65 -35.08 -5.00
C LEU A 64 -7.36 -34.75 -6.47
N PRO A 65 -7.70 -35.59 -7.46
CA PRO A 65 -7.54 -35.23 -8.87
C PRO A 65 -8.43 -34.04 -9.27
N ARG A 66 -9.67 -33.98 -8.75
CA ARG A 66 -10.60 -32.86 -8.98
C ARG A 66 -10.09 -31.56 -8.37
N ILE A 67 -9.55 -31.60 -7.15
CA ILE A 67 -8.90 -30.44 -6.52
C ILE A 67 -7.67 -30.00 -7.33
N SER A 68 -6.86 -30.95 -7.81
CA SER A 68 -5.72 -30.61 -8.66
C SER A 68 -6.14 -29.95 -9.96
N HIS A 69 -7.26 -30.36 -10.56
CA HIS A 69 -7.78 -29.77 -11.79
C HIS A 69 -8.42 -28.40 -11.55
N ALA A 70 -9.10 -28.20 -10.40
CA ALA A 70 -9.65 -26.90 -10.03
C ALA A 70 -8.55 -25.86 -9.77
N ALA A 71 -7.36 -26.31 -9.32
CA ALA A 71 -6.18 -25.47 -9.14
C ALA A 71 -5.48 -25.09 -10.47
N ASP A 72 -5.87 -25.68 -11.61
CA ASP A 72 -5.32 -25.33 -12.91
C ASP A 72 -5.66 -23.87 -13.29
N HIS A 73 -4.71 -23.22 -13.97
CA HIS A 73 -4.78 -21.82 -14.38
C HIS A 73 -5.03 -20.80 -13.24
N GLY A 74 -4.97 -21.23 -11.97
CA GLY A 74 -5.21 -20.40 -10.81
C GLY A 74 -6.69 -20.06 -10.56
N MET A 75 -7.64 -20.71 -11.23
CA MET A 75 -9.08 -20.40 -11.11
C MET A 75 -9.61 -20.56 -9.69
N LEU A 76 -9.15 -21.59 -8.97
CA LEU A 76 -9.44 -21.77 -7.54
C LEU A 76 -9.10 -20.52 -6.72
N TRP A 77 -7.92 -19.93 -6.95
CA TRP A 77 -7.44 -18.75 -6.22
C TRP A 77 -8.21 -17.48 -6.61
N TRP A 78 -8.62 -17.36 -7.87
CA TRP A 78 -9.53 -16.30 -8.30
C TRP A 78 -10.89 -16.38 -7.62
N GLY A 79 -11.45 -17.58 -7.45
CA GLY A 79 -12.69 -17.80 -6.70
C GLY A 79 -12.56 -17.40 -5.23
N VAL A 80 -11.50 -17.87 -4.55
CA VAL A 80 -11.21 -17.49 -3.16
C VAL A 80 -10.99 -15.97 -3.02
N ALA A 81 -10.30 -15.36 -3.98
CA ALA A 81 -10.11 -13.91 -4.02
C ALA A 81 -11.42 -13.15 -4.22
N GLY A 82 -12.36 -13.68 -5.01
CA GLY A 82 -13.69 -13.10 -5.18
C GLY A 82 -14.48 -13.09 -3.87
N VAL A 83 -14.49 -14.22 -3.15
CA VAL A 83 -15.17 -14.32 -1.84
C VAL A 83 -14.54 -13.38 -0.81
N LEU A 84 -13.21 -13.35 -0.72
CA LEU A 84 -12.51 -12.43 0.18
C LEU A 84 -12.69 -10.96 -0.23
N GLY A 85 -12.74 -10.68 -1.53
CA GLY A 85 -12.86 -9.35 -2.12
C GLY A 85 -14.27 -8.74 -2.01
N ALA A 86 -15.29 -9.58 -1.89
CA ALA A 86 -16.67 -9.15 -1.62
C ALA A 86 -16.83 -8.56 -0.20
N SER A 87 -15.93 -8.90 0.73
CA SER A 87 -15.89 -8.30 2.06
C SER A 87 -15.20 -6.92 2.05
N LYS A 88 -15.58 -6.00 2.93
CA LYS A 88 -14.86 -4.72 3.13
C LYS A 88 -13.60 -4.92 4.01
N GLY A 89 -12.71 -3.92 4.01
CA GLY A 89 -11.56 -3.86 4.92
C GLY A 89 -10.42 -4.84 4.60
N ARG A 90 -9.84 -5.45 5.65
CA ARG A 90 -8.62 -6.27 5.58
C ARG A 90 -8.72 -7.48 4.63
N ARG A 91 -9.91 -8.07 4.47
CA ARG A 91 -10.12 -9.23 3.58
C ARG A 91 -9.98 -8.88 2.10
N ARG A 92 -10.44 -7.69 1.68
CA ARG A 92 -10.25 -7.19 0.30
C ARG A 92 -8.78 -6.91 0.00
N SER A 93 -8.07 -6.30 0.96
CA SER A 93 -6.62 -6.10 0.89
C SER A 93 -5.88 -7.44 0.73
N ALA A 94 -6.26 -8.43 1.55
CA ALA A 94 -5.72 -9.78 1.51
C ALA A 94 -5.95 -10.48 0.15
N ALA A 95 -7.14 -10.32 -0.45
CA ALA A 95 -7.43 -10.85 -1.78
C ALA A 95 -6.52 -10.24 -2.86
N LEU A 96 -6.39 -8.90 -2.87
CA LEU A 96 -5.53 -8.19 -3.82
C LEU A 96 -4.07 -8.59 -3.66
N ARG A 97 -3.57 -8.66 -2.42
CA ARG A 97 -2.20 -9.08 -2.13
C ARG A 97 -1.97 -10.54 -2.55
N GLY A 98 -2.92 -11.42 -2.26
CA GLY A 98 -2.88 -12.83 -2.69
C GLY A 98 -2.78 -12.99 -4.19
N LEU A 99 -3.59 -12.24 -4.96
CA LEU A 99 -3.53 -12.24 -6.43
C LEU A 99 -2.22 -11.66 -6.98
N LEU A 100 -1.70 -10.59 -6.38
CA LEU A 100 -0.40 -10.04 -6.74
C LEU A 100 0.72 -11.06 -6.51
N ALA A 101 0.74 -11.70 -5.34
CA ALA A 101 1.70 -12.75 -5.00
C ALA A 101 1.60 -13.93 -5.97
N LEU A 102 0.38 -14.37 -6.29
CA LEU A 102 0.09 -15.41 -7.28
C LEU A 102 0.70 -15.08 -8.65
N GLY A 103 0.56 -13.84 -9.12
CA GLY A 103 1.13 -13.38 -10.38
C GLY A 103 2.67 -13.39 -10.38
N VAL A 104 3.29 -12.91 -9.30
CA VAL A 104 4.76 -12.94 -9.12
C VAL A 104 5.28 -14.38 -9.09
N ALA A 105 4.64 -15.27 -8.33
CA ALA A 105 5.04 -16.67 -8.25
C ALA A 105 4.86 -17.40 -9.58
N SER A 106 3.73 -17.18 -10.26
CA SER A 106 3.43 -17.82 -11.55
C SER A 106 4.40 -17.41 -12.65
N THR A 107 4.78 -16.13 -12.71
CA THR A 107 5.77 -15.63 -13.69
C THR A 107 7.17 -16.16 -13.41
N ALA A 108 7.60 -16.17 -12.15
CA ALA A 108 8.90 -16.71 -11.76
C ALA A 108 9.00 -18.24 -11.98
N ALA A 109 7.98 -18.99 -11.58
CA ALA A 109 7.95 -20.45 -11.68
C ALA A 109 7.80 -20.95 -13.12
N ASN A 110 6.99 -20.28 -13.97
CA ASN A 110 6.78 -20.71 -15.36
C ASN A 110 7.78 -20.12 -16.36
N GLY A 111 8.53 -19.08 -15.99
CA GLY A 111 9.55 -18.48 -16.83
C GLY A 111 10.97 -18.98 -16.50
N PRO A 112 11.82 -18.17 -15.85
CA PRO A 112 13.25 -18.43 -15.70
C PRO A 112 13.55 -19.73 -14.93
N ALA A 113 12.77 -20.05 -13.88
CA ALA A 113 13.04 -21.21 -13.04
C ALA A 113 12.92 -22.55 -13.81
N LYS A 114 11.85 -22.74 -14.60
CA LYS A 114 11.70 -23.94 -15.43
C LYS A 114 12.79 -24.07 -16.49
N LEU A 115 13.28 -22.96 -17.04
CA LEU A 115 14.32 -22.94 -18.06
C LEU A 115 15.72 -23.26 -17.51
N LEU A 116 15.96 -22.91 -16.23
CA LEU A 116 17.23 -23.12 -15.50
C LEU A 116 17.40 -24.57 -15.04
N PHE A 117 16.38 -25.19 -14.42
CA PHE A 117 16.57 -26.47 -13.73
C PHE A 117 16.28 -27.70 -14.60
N ARG A 118 15.34 -27.61 -15.55
CA ARG A 118 15.01 -28.66 -16.53
C ARG A 118 14.93 -30.09 -15.96
N ARG A 119 14.31 -30.24 -14.78
CA ARG A 119 14.12 -31.55 -14.14
C ARG A 119 13.03 -32.34 -14.85
N ASP A 120 13.28 -33.63 -15.06
CA ASP A 120 12.29 -34.56 -15.58
C ASP A 120 11.22 -34.87 -14.52
N ARG A 121 10.00 -35.22 -14.96
CA ARG A 121 8.88 -35.56 -14.07
C ARG A 121 9.09 -36.95 -13.44
N PRO A 122 8.45 -37.23 -12.27
CA PRO A 122 8.46 -38.57 -11.70
C PRO A 122 7.93 -39.60 -12.71
N PRO A 123 8.52 -40.79 -12.77
CA PRO A 123 8.07 -41.80 -13.69
C PRO A 123 6.73 -42.39 -13.17
N THR A 124 5.69 -42.34 -14.00
CA THR A 124 4.30 -42.59 -13.59
C THR A 124 3.92 -44.07 -13.53
N HIS A 125 4.84 -44.99 -13.84
CA HIS A 125 4.57 -46.44 -13.91
C HIS A 125 4.09 -47.05 -12.59
N GLY A 126 4.50 -46.49 -11.44
CA GLY A 126 4.04 -46.91 -10.10
C GLY A 126 2.75 -46.22 -9.61
N VAL A 127 2.19 -45.26 -10.35
CA VAL A 127 0.97 -44.54 -9.95
C VAL A 127 -0.25 -45.19 -10.60
N PRO A 128 -1.31 -45.56 -9.84
CA PRO A 128 -2.55 -46.10 -10.39
C PRO A 128 -3.13 -45.22 -11.51
N PRO A 129 -3.60 -45.80 -12.64
CA PRO A 129 -4.14 -45.03 -13.77
C PRO A 129 -5.24 -44.03 -13.39
N LEU A 130 -6.08 -44.38 -12.42
CA LEU A 130 -7.16 -43.53 -11.87
C LEU A 130 -6.66 -42.24 -11.18
N ARG A 131 -5.40 -42.21 -10.73
CA ARG A 131 -4.77 -41.05 -10.08
C ARG A 131 -4.00 -40.15 -11.06
N ARG A 132 -3.73 -40.63 -12.28
CA ARG A 132 -2.94 -39.89 -13.27
C ARG A 132 -3.79 -38.77 -13.89
N LEU A 133 -3.21 -37.58 -14.00
CA LEU A 133 -3.79 -36.52 -14.83
C LEU A 133 -3.70 -36.98 -16.28
N GLY A 134 -4.84 -37.22 -16.94
CA GLY A 134 -4.93 -37.76 -18.31
C GLY A 134 -4.42 -36.84 -19.43
N ARG A 135 -3.44 -35.96 -19.15
CA ARG A 135 -2.84 -35.02 -20.09
C ARG A 135 -1.32 -35.12 -20.01
N ASP A 136 -0.66 -35.24 -21.16
CA ASP A 136 0.81 -35.22 -21.24
C ASP A 136 1.35 -33.86 -20.81
N LEU A 137 2.00 -33.82 -19.65
CA LEU A 137 2.58 -32.61 -19.10
C LEU A 137 3.94 -32.34 -19.78
N THR A 138 3.92 -31.66 -20.93
CA THR A 138 5.08 -31.40 -21.81
C THR A 138 6.14 -30.42 -21.25
N THR A 139 5.98 -29.93 -20.02
CA THR A 139 6.90 -28.96 -19.39
C THR A 139 7.62 -29.54 -18.18
N PHE A 140 8.83 -29.03 -17.88
CA PHE A 140 9.70 -29.46 -16.77
C PHE A 140 9.00 -29.45 -15.40
N SER A 141 9.44 -30.36 -14.51
CA SER A 141 8.82 -30.62 -13.20
C SER A 141 9.19 -29.60 -12.11
N PHE A 142 10.37 -28.98 -12.20
CA PHE A 142 10.92 -28.13 -11.14
C PHE A 142 10.89 -26.63 -11.50
N PRO A 143 10.48 -25.75 -10.57
CA PRO A 143 9.72 -26.01 -9.34
C PRO A 143 8.22 -26.26 -9.66
N SER A 144 7.46 -26.80 -8.69
CA SER A 144 6.02 -26.99 -8.85
C SER A 144 5.27 -25.64 -8.90
N GLY A 145 4.77 -25.27 -10.09
CA GLY A 145 4.02 -24.03 -10.30
C GLY A 145 2.74 -23.94 -9.46
N HIS A 146 1.96 -25.02 -9.38
CA HIS A 146 0.74 -25.06 -8.55
C HIS A 146 1.02 -24.86 -7.06
N SER A 147 2.09 -25.49 -6.55
CA SER A 147 2.50 -25.34 -5.15
C SER A 147 3.02 -23.93 -4.86
N ALA A 148 3.76 -23.34 -5.80
CA ALA A 148 4.20 -21.96 -5.71
C ALA A 148 3.04 -20.96 -5.71
N SER A 149 2.10 -21.12 -6.64
CA SER A 149 0.89 -20.30 -6.73
C SER A 149 0.03 -20.39 -5.47
N ALA A 150 -0.16 -21.61 -4.94
CA ALA A 150 -0.92 -21.86 -3.73
C ALA A 150 -0.28 -21.22 -2.49
N ALA A 151 1.02 -21.44 -2.29
CA ALA A 151 1.76 -20.87 -1.17
C ALA A 151 1.85 -19.34 -1.27
N ALA A 152 2.01 -18.78 -2.47
CA ALA A 152 2.04 -17.34 -2.69
C ALA A 152 0.73 -16.67 -2.32
N PHE A 153 -0.39 -17.21 -2.80
CA PHE A 153 -1.71 -16.70 -2.48
C PHE A 153 -1.99 -16.79 -0.97
N ALA A 154 -1.76 -17.96 -0.35
CA ALA A 154 -1.96 -18.16 1.08
C ALA A 154 -1.09 -17.23 1.94
N THR A 155 0.18 -17.04 1.56
CA THR A 155 1.09 -16.09 2.23
C THR A 155 0.58 -14.65 2.08
N GLY A 156 0.13 -14.25 0.90
CA GLY A 156 -0.48 -12.94 0.67
C GLY A 156 -1.71 -12.73 1.56
N VAL A 157 -2.60 -13.72 1.69
CA VAL A 157 -3.76 -13.63 2.58
C VAL A 157 -3.33 -13.54 4.05
N ALA A 158 -2.34 -14.33 4.48
CA ALA A 158 -1.83 -14.33 5.86
C ALA A 158 -1.27 -12.99 6.30
N LEU A 159 -0.66 -12.23 5.37
CA LEU A 159 -0.11 -10.92 5.67
C LEU A 159 -1.21 -9.90 6.03
N ASP A 160 -2.38 -9.92 5.39
CA ASP A 160 -3.40 -8.89 5.65
C ASP A 160 -4.58 -9.40 6.50
N ALA A 161 -4.87 -10.71 6.48
CA ALA A 161 -5.97 -11.34 7.18
C ALA A 161 -5.58 -12.73 7.73
N PRO A 162 -4.79 -12.80 8.82
CA PRO A 162 -4.22 -14.06 9.34
C PRO A 162 -5.29 -15.09 9.71
N VAL A 163 -6.43 -14.67 10.26
CA VAL A 163 -7.55 -15.57 10.59
C VAL A 163 -8.16 -16.19 9.33
N ALA A 164 -8.37 -15.38 8.28
CA ALA A 164 -8.89 -15.88 7.00
C ALA A 164 -7.86 -16.74 6.25
N ALA A 165 -6.58 -16.61 6.58
CA ALA A 165 -5.52 -17.39 5.97
C ALA A 165 -5.48 -18.84 6.45
N VAL A 166 -6.04 -19.16 7.62
CA VAL A 166 -6.09 -20.54 8.14
C VAL A 166 -6.77 -21.51 7.15
N PRO A 167 -8.03 -21.28 6.73
CA PRO A 167 -8.66 -22.17 5.74
C PRO A 167 -7.98 -22.10 4.36
N VAL A 168 -7.43 -20.95 3.97
CA VAL A 168 -6.71 -20.80 2.69
C VAL A 168 -5.39 -21.57 2.68
N ALA A 169 -4.67 -21.58 3.79
CA ALA A 169 -3.42 -22.33 3.96
C ALA A 169 -3.69 -23.84 3.99
N ALA A 170 -4.78 -24.28 4.63
CA ALA A 170 -5.22 -25.67 4.58
C ALA A 170 -5.52 -26.11 3.13
N LEU A 171 -6.25 -25.29 2.37
CA LEU A 171 -6.51 -25.54 0.96
C LEU A 171 -5.21 -25.58 0.13
N ALA A 172 -4.28 -24.66 0.39
CA ALA A 172 -2.97 -24.61 -0.29
C ALA A 172 -2.13 -25.85 0.00
N ALA A 173 -2.12 -26.34 1.25
CA ALA A 173 -1.48 -27.59 1.63
C ALA A 173 -2.10 -28.79 0.92
N THR A 174 -3.44 -28.85 0.82
CA THR A 174 -4.13 -29.91 0.08
C THR A 174 -3.77 -29.91 -1.40
N VAL A 175 -3.69 -28.73 -2.03
CA VAL A 175 -3.25 -28.60 -3.43
C VAL A 175 -1.79 -29.04 -3.58
N ALA A 176 -0.90 -28.63 -2.69
CA ALA A 176 0.51 -29.02 -2.72
C ALA A 176 0.68 -30.55 -2.58
N PHE A 177 -0.04 -31.15 -1.62
CA PHE A 177 -0.07 -32.59 -1.40
C PHE A 177 -0.63 -33.35 -2.63
N SER A 178 -1.71 -32.85 -3.23
CA SER A 178 -2.33 -33.50 -4.38
C SER A 178 -1.36 -33.62 -5.56
N ARG A 179 -0.41 -32.69 -5.73
CA ARG A 179 0.62 -32.75 -6.79
C ARG A 179 1.59 -33.90 -6.65
N VAL A 180 1.92 -34.30 -5.43
CA VAL A 180 2.72 -35.51 -5.15
C VAL A 180 1.85 -36.75 -5.35
N TYR A 181 0.62 -36.73 -4.80
CA TYR A 181 -0.31 -37.85 -4.83
C TYR A 181 -0.68 -38.31 -6.26
N VAL A 182 -0.93 -37.37 -7.17
CA VAL A 182 -1.28 -37.67 -8.57
C VAL A 182 -0.08 -38.02 -9.45
N GLY A 183 1.13 -38.08 -8.88
CA GLY A 183 2.32 -38.42 -9.62
C GLY A 183 2.94 -37.29 -10.44
N ALA A 184 2.47 -36.05 -10.29
CA ALA A 184 2.87 -34.96 -11.18
C ALA A 184 4.24 -34.36 -10.84
N HIS A 185 4.67 -34.44 -9.58
CA HIS A 185 5.89 -33.81 -9.04
C HIS A 185 6.51 -34.63 -7.90
N PHE A 186 7.83 -34.52 -7.73
CA PHE A 186 8.50 -35.04 -6.53
C PHE A 186 8.22 -34.15 -5.30
N PRO A 187 8.31 -34.68 -4.07
CA PRO A 187 8.18 -33.88 -2.85
C PRO A 187 9.10 -32.65 -2.83
N GLY A 188 10.37 -32.79 -3.24
CA GLY A 188 11.30 -31.68 -3.37
C GLY A 188 10.87 -30.58 -4.35
N ASP A 189 10.17 -30.93 -5.44
CA ASP A 189 9.62 -29.93 -6.39
C ASP A 189 8.50 -29.11 -5.75
N VAL A 190 7.72 -29.74 -4.86
CA VAL A 190 6.64 -29.11 -4.10
C VAL A 190 7.22 -28.19 -3.02
N VAL A 191 8.20 -28.65 -2.25
CA VAL A 191 8.88 -27.83 -1.23
C VAL A 191 9.55 -26.60 -1.87
N ALA A 192 10.25 -26.78 -2.99
CA ALA A 192 10.84 -25.66 -3.72
C ALA A 192 9.79 -24.70 -4.27
N GLY A 193 8.65 -25.24 -4.75
CA GLY A 193 7.49 -24.44 -5.15
C GLY A 193 6.95 -23.61 -3.98
N VAL A 194 6.70 -24.23 -2.82
CA VAL A 194 6.22 -23.55 -1.61
C VAL A 194 7.19 -22.44 -1.19
N ALA A 195 8.49 -22.71 -1.14
CA ALA A 195 9.50 -21.71 -0.78
C ALA A 195 9.49 -20.50 -1.75
N LEU A 196 9.40 -20.76 -3.06
CA LEU A 196 9.25 -19.70 -4.07
C LEU A 196 7.97 -18.91 -3.84
N GLY A 197 6.86 -19.59 -3.57
CA GLY A 197 5.57 -18.96 -3.32
C GLY A 197 5.57 -18.07 -2.08
N VAL A 198 6.10 -18.55 -0.95
CA VAL A 198 6.29 -17.76 0.28
C VAL A 198 7.14 -16.53 0.00
N GLY A 199 8.26 -16.69 -0.73
CA GLY A 199 9.12 -15.58 -1.15
C GLY A 199 8.37 -14.53 -1.99
N ALA A 200 7.56 -14.96 -2.96
CA ALA A 200 6.73 -14.07 -3.76
C ALA A 200 5.68 -13.33 -2.92
N GLY A 201 5.04 -14.03 -1.96
CA GLY A 201 4.13 -13.44 -0.99
C GLY A 201 4.80 -12.36 -0.13
N LEU A 202 5.97 -12.65 0.43
CA LEU A 202 6.75 -11.68 1.22
C LEU A 202 7.21 -10.49 0.38
N LEU A 203 7.57 -10.69 -0.88
CA LEU A 203 7.98 -9.62 -1.78
C LEU A 203 6.87 -8.58 -1.99
N THR A 204 5.60 -8.99 -1.91
CA THR A 204 4.46 -8.04 -1.97
C THR A 204 4.51 -7.00 -0.86
N THR A 205 5.18 -7.25 0.28
CA THR A 205 5.31 -6.25 1.36
C THR A 205 6.14 -5.03 0.95
N LYS A 206 6.99 -5.16 -0.08
CA LYS A 206 7.78 -4.04 -0.63
C LYS A 206 6.97 -3.13 -1.53
N VAL A 207 5.97 -3.67 -2.22
CA VAL A 207 5.12 -2.92 -3.16
C VAL A 207 3.82 -2.47 -2.48
N MET A 208 3.32 -3.29 -1.56
CA MET A 208 2.11 -3.05 -0.77
C MET A 208 2.50 -3.16 0.72
N PRO A 209 2.98 -2.07 1.33
CA PRO A 209 3.35 -2.03 2.75
C PRO A 209 2.17 -2.40 3.64
N ARG A 210 2.46 -3.06 4.77
CA ARG A 210 1.45 -3.33 5.80
C ARG A 210 1.38 -2.13 6.73
N ARG A 211 0.16 -1.63 6.99
CA ARG A 211 -0.08 -0.75 8.13
C ARG A 211 -0.07 -1.62 9.40
N PRO A 212 0.76 -1.31 10.41
CA PRO A 212 0.70 -1.98 11.70
C PRO A 212 -0.73 -1.87 12.25
N GLY A 213 -1.22 -2.93 12.88
CA GLY A 213 -2.52 -2.90 13.55
C GLY A 213 -2.50 -2.15 14.88
N THR A 214 -1.31 -1.80 15.37
CA THR A 214 -1.11 -0.99 16.58
C THR A 214 -1.23 0.48 16.24
N PRO A 215 -1.98 1.28 17.02
CA PRO A 215 -2.00 2.72 16.89
C PRO A 215 -0.60 3.32 17.05
N ALA A 216 -0.37 4.51 16.49
CA ALA A 216 0.86 5.24 16.71
C ALA A 216 1.06 5.53 18.20
N ARG A 217 2.30 5.47 18.68
CA ARG A 217 2.62 5.90 20.05
C ARG A 217 2.49 7.42 20.14
N ALA A 218 1.93 7.89 21.25
CA ALA A 218 1.78 9.29 21.57
C ALA A 218 1.82 9.46 23.09
N ARG A 219 2.10 10.67 23.57
CA ARG A 219 2.18 10.93 25.01
C ARG A 219 0.78 10.86 25.62
N PRO A 220 0.58 10.17 26.75
CA PRO A 220 -0.69 10.22 27.47
C PRO A 220 -1.04 11.67 27.84
N ALA A 221 -2.31 12.04 27.69
CA ALA A 221 -2.79 13.40 27.91
C ALA A 221 -4.16 13.45 28.59
N SER A 222 -4.59 12.35 29.22
CA SER A 222 -5.88 12.24 29.91
C SER A 222 -6.09 13.30 31.00
N ALA A 223 -5.02 13.82 31.60
CA ALA A 223 -5.10 14.93 32.57
C ALA A 223 -5.72 16.22 31.98
N TRP A 224 -5.63 16.40 30.66
CA TRP A 224 -6.19 17.55 29.94
C TRP A 224 -7.47 17.20 29.17
N ALA A 225 -8.00 15.98 29.31
CA ALA A 225 -9.19 15.50 28.63
C ALA A 225 -10.27 15.11 29.65
N PRO A 226 -11.31 15.93 29.85
CA PRO A 226 -12.36 15.59 30.80
C PRO A 226 -13.14 14.34 30.38
N ALA A 227 -13.47 13.48 31.35
CA ALA A 227 -14.46 12.43 31.13
C ALA A 227 -15.86 13.05 30.97
N LEU A 228 -16.55 12.71 29.89
CA LEU A 228 -17.91 13.17 29.59
C LEU A 228 -18.85 11.96 29.42
N PRO A 229 -19.29 11.30 30.51
CA PRO A 229 -20.04 10.04 30.45
C PRO A 229 -21.32 10.09 29.61
N ASP A 230 -21.97 11.25 29.57
CA ASP A 230 -23.22 11.50 28.83
C ASP A 230 -23.07 12.57 27.74
N GLY A 231 -21.84 13.03 27.48
CA GLY A 231 -21.54 14.03 26.45
C GLY A 231 -21.75 15.50 26.83
N ALA A 232 -22.09 15.85 28.07
CA ALA A 232 -22.25 17.29 28.38
C ALA A 232 -20.97 18.10 28.22
N GLY A 233 -21.06 19.19 27.49
CA GLY A 233 -19.91 20.03 27.14
C GLY A 233 -19.11 19.52 25.95
N LEU A 234 -19.51 18.42 25.31
CA LEU A 234 -19.06 18.02 23.98
C LEU A 234 -19.90 18.74 22.92
N GLY A 235 -19.25 19.47 22.03
CA GLY A 235 -19.88 20.03 20.84
C GLY A 235 -19.34 19.38 19.58
N VAL A 236 -20.16 18.62 18.86
CA VAL A 236 -19.78 17.87 17.66
C VAL A 236 -20.26 18.58 16.40
N VAL A 237 -19.34 18.87 15.49
CA VAL A 237 -19.67 19.35 14.15
C VAL A 237 -19.61 18.21 13.14
N VAL A 238 -20.72 17.95 12.46
CA VAL A 238 -20.87 16.86 11.49
C VAL A 238 -20.89 17.42 10.07
N ASN A 239 -19.92 17.04 9.26
CA ASN A 239 -19.87 17.44 7.85
C ASN A 239 -20.68 16.47 6.98
N ALA A 240 -21.86 16.90 6.52
CA ALA A 240 -22.76 16.10 5.70
C ALA A 240 -22.18 15.69 4.33
N ARG A 241 -21.14 16.38 3.85
CA ARG A 241 -20.44 16.03 2.60
C ARG A 241 -19.53 14.79 2.74
N SER A 242 -19.16 14.42 3.97
CA SER A 242 -18.24 13.32 4.23
C SER A 242 -18.99 11.99 4.39
N GLY A 243 -18.41 10.88 3.91
CA GLY A 243 -18.83 9.54 4.33
C GLY A 243 -19.89 8.81 3.52
N ALA A 244 -20.04 9.15 2.22
CA ALA A 244 -20.94 8.43 1.29
C ALA A 244 -22.40 8.26 1.80
N GLY A 245 -22.87 9.16 2.67
CA GLY A 245 -24.23 9.15 3.19
C GLY A 245 -24.45 8.47 4.55
N HIS A 246 -23.40 8.03 5.26
CA HIS A 246 -23.54 7.39 6.59
C HIS A 246 -23.46 8.36 7.78
N HIS A 247 -23.70 9.66 7.56
CA HIS A 247 -23.68 10.66 8.64
C HIS A 247 -24.91 10.54 9.57
N ALA A 248 -26.06 10.10 9.04
CA ALA A 248 -27.26 9.86 9.84
C ALA A 248 -27.03 8.77 10.91
N ASP A 249 -26.46 7.63 10.51
CA ASP A 249 -26.12 6.54 11.43
C ASP A 249 -25.18 7.00 12.56
N LEU A 250 -24.23 7.88 12.24
CA LEU A 250 -23.32 8.46 13.23
C LEU A 250 -24.04 9.38 14.21
N ILE A 251 -24.94 10.23 13.72
CA ILE A 251 -25.74 11.12 14.58
C ILE A 251 -26.60 10.28 15.52
N ASP A 252 -27.18 9.17 15.06
CA ASP A 252 -27.98 8.28 15.89
C ASP A 252 -27.12 7.62 16.98
N VAL A 253 -25.92 7.14 16.65
CA VAL A 253 -24.96 6.63 17.65
C VAL A 253 -24.60 7.69 18.67
N LEU A 254 -24.30 8.93 18.23
CA LEU A 254 -23.97 10.03 19.12
C LEU A 254 -25.14 10.38 20.06
N ARG A 255 -26.37 10.41 19.55
CA ARG A 255 -27.56 10.69 20.37
C ARG A 255 -27.86 9.56 21.37
N ALA A 256 -27.65 8.31 20.97
CA ALA A 256 -27.84 7.16 21.84
C ALA A 256 -26.79 7.11 22.96
N ASP A 257 -25.52 7.33 22.63
CA ASP A 257 -24.42 7.16 23.57
C ASP A 257 -23.98 8.42 24.31
N LEU A 258 -24.18 9.60 23.72
CA LEU A 258 -23.78 10.90 24.29
C LEU A 258 -24.97 11.87 24.22
N PRO A 259 -26.07 11.58 24.95
CA PRO A 259 -27.36 12.27 24.79
C PRO A 259 -27.33 13.76 25.12
N ARG A 260 -26.33 14.23 25.88
CA ARG A 260 -26.16 15.67 26.20
C ARG A 260 -25.12 16.38 25.33
N ALA A 261 -24.60 15.72 24.30
CA ALA A 261 -23.70 16.37 23.34
C ALA A 261 -24.49 17.35 22.44
N GLU A 262 -23.92 18.52 22.20
CA GLU A 262 -24.44 19.46 21.21
C GLU A 262 -23.99 19.00 19.82
N ILE A 263 -24.90 18.73 18.89
CA ILE A 263 -24.57 18.25 17.55
C ILE A 263 -25.05 19.29 16.52
N VAL A 264 -24.13 19.78 15.68
CA VAL A 264 -24.43 20.68 14.58
C VAL A 264 -24.02 20.02 13.27
N GLU A 265 -24.98 19.85 12.38
CA GLU A 265 -24.73 19.38 11.02
C GLU A 265 -24.45 20.58 10.10
N VAL A 266 -23.44 20.43 9.25
CA VAL A 266 -23.01 21.46 8.29
C VAL A 266 -23.30 20.94 6.88
N GLY A 267 -24.18 21.66 6.19
CA GLY A 267 -24.69 21.29 4.88
C GLY A 267 -23.77 21.66 3.71
N PRO A 268 -24.11 21.24 2.48
CA PRO A 268 -23.35 21.62 1.30
C PRO A 268 -23.46 23.13 1.03
N GLY A 269 -22.38 23.87 1.27
CA GLY A 269 -22.28 25.30 0.97
C GLY A 269 -22.02 26.16 2.21
N GLU A 270 -22.16 25.56 3.38
CA GLU A 270 -21.84 26.20 4.66
C GLU A 270 -20.36 26.12 4.98
N ASP A 271 -19.87 27.14 5.68
CA ASP A 271 -18.47 27.22 6.12
C ASP A 271 -18.25 26.36 7.38
N ILE A 272 -17.63 25.20 7.17
CA ILE A 272 -17.25 24.26 8.22
C ILE A 272 -16.28 24.87 9.23
N THR A 273 -15.36 25.73 8.80
CA THR A 273 -14.38 26.38 9.66
C THR A 273 -15.08 27.34 10.62
N ALA A 274 -16.05 28.10 10.11
CA ALA A 274 -16.87 28.98 10.94
C ALA A 274 -17.73 28.20 11.94
N ALA A 275 -18.32 27.07 11.53
CA ALA A 275 -19.09 26.20 12.42
C ALA A 275 -18.22 25.61 13.55
N LEU A 276 -17.05 25.07 13.22
CA LEU A 276 -16.07 24.56 14.18
C LEU A 276 -15.62 25.64 15.15
N THR A 277 -15.34 26.84 14.66
CA THR A 277 -14.90 27.97 15.49
C THR A 277 -15.97 28.40 16.49
N ARG A 278 -17.24 28.49 16.05
CA ARG A 278 -18.36 28.79 16.95
C ARG A 278 -18.58 27.69 17.99
N MET A 279 -18.49 26.43 17.57
CA MET A 279 -18.67 25.28 18.47
C MET A 279 -17.59 25.24 19.55
N ALA A 280 -16.32 25.40 19.14
CA ALA A 280 -15.17 25.39 20.05
C ALA A 280 -15.21 26.53 21.07
N ALA A 281 -15.84 27.66 20.76
CA ALA A 281 -15.94 28.80 21.66
C ALA A 281 -16.89 28.57 22.85
N ARG A 282 -17.83 27.63 22.76
CA ARG A 282 -18.84 27.36 23.80
C ARG A 282 -18.80 25.93 24.36
N SER A 283 -17.94 25.07 23.81
CA SER A 283 -17.82 23.67 24.22
C SER A 283 -16.57 23.46 25.05
N ARG A 284 -16.62 22.55 26.03
CA ARG A 284 -15.44 22.10 26.77
C ARG A 284 -14.56 21.19 25.94
N VAL A 285 -15.16 20.44 25.01
CA VAL A 285 -14.51 19.53 24.06
C VAL A 285 -15.08 19.77 22.68
N LEU A 286 -14.20 19.90 21.68
CA LEU A 286 -14.61 20.00 20.27
C LEU A 286 -14.66 18.61 19.64
N GLY A 287 -15.81 18.20 19.14
CA GLY A 287 -15.99 17.02 18.33
C GLY A 287 -16.06 17.36 16.84
N VAL A 288 -15.52 16.49 15.99
CA VAL A 288 -15.63 16.60 14.53
C VAL A 288 -15.97 15.26 13.91
N ALA A 289 -16.93 15.25 13.00
CA ALA A 289 -17.24 14.10 12.16
C ALA A 289 -17.03 14.47 10.69
N GLY A 290 -16.03 13.86 10.05
CA GLY A 290 -15.73 14.11 8.65
C GLY A 290 -14.57 13.28 8.13
N GLY A 291 -14.11 13.61 6.92
CA GLY A 291 -12.84 13.12 6.37
C GLY A 291 -11.62 13.92 6.84
N ASP A 292 -10.43 13.56 6.33
CA ASP A 292 -9.15 14.15 6.76
C ASP A 292 -9.12 15.68 6.70
N GLY A 293 -9.65 16.31 5.64
CA GLY A 293 -9.70 17.77 5.53
C GLY A 293 -10.50 18.43 6.67
N THR A 294 -11.70 17.91 6.95
CA THR A 294 -12.56 18.39 8.06
C THR A 294 -11.90 18.17 9.43
N ILE A 295 -11.28 17.00 9.62
CA ILE A 295 -10.55 16.67 10.84
C ILE A 295 -9.38 17.65 11.03
N ASN A 296 -8.72 18.04 9.95
CA ASN A 296 -7.63 18.99 9.98
C ASN A 296 -8.05 20.38 10.43
N THR A 297 -9.08 20.92 9.77
CA THR A 297 -9.67 22.21 10.13
C THR A 297 -10.06 22.23 11.62
N ALA A 298 -10.67 21.15 12.10
CA ALA A 298 -11.06 21.02 13.50
C ALA A 298 -9.86 20.96 14.45
N ALA A 299 -8.78 20.28 14.07
CA ALA A 299 -7.54 20.24 14.86
C ALA A 299 -6.89 21.62 14.97
N VAL A 300 -6.85 22.40 13.88
CA VAL A 300 -6.34 23.78 13.91
C VAL A 300 -7.18 24.66 14.83
N VAL A 301 -8.52 24.56 14.75
CA VAL A 301 -9.44 25.31 15.62
C VAL A 301 -9.28 24.88 17.09
N SER A 302 -9.20 23.58 17.36
CA SER A 302 -9.00 23.02 18.70
C SER A 302 -7.69 23.51 19.33
N LEU A 303 -6.59 23.47 18.56
CA LEU A 303 -5.28 23.95 19.00
C LEU A 303 -5.32 25.46 19.30
N ALA A 304 -5.94 26.26 18.43
CA ALA A 304 -6.06 27.71 18.61
C ALA A 304 -6.91 28.09 19.83
N ARG A 305 -7.91 27.27 20.18
CA ARG A 305 -8.80 27.48 21.34
C ARG A 305 -8.33 26.80 22.63
N GLY A 306 -7.33 25.92 22.55
CA GLY A 306 -6.83 25.15 23.68
C GLY A 306 -7.85 24.13 24.23
N VAL A 307 -8.76 23.63 23.38
CA VAL A 307 -9.78 22.64 23.79
C VAL A 307 -9.42 21.26 23.24
N PRO A 308 -9.64 20.16 23.98
CA PRO A 308 -9.42 18.81 23.46
C PRO A 308 -10.30 18.48 22.25
N LEU A 309 -9.78 17.63 21.36
CA LEU A 309 -10.45 17.21 20.13
C LEU A 309 -10.96 15.76 20.21
N ALA A 310 -12.23 15.55 19.90
CA ALA A 310 -12.82 14.23 19.67
C ALA A 310 -13.06 14.01 18.18
N VAL A 311 -12.40 13.01 17.59
CA VAL A 311 -12.48 12.73 16.14
C VAL A 311 -13.42 11.57 15.91
N PHE A 312 -14.49 11.77 15.15
CA PHE A 312 -15.43 10.72 14.73
C PHE A 312 -15.16 10.40 13.26
N PRO A 313 -14.50 9.26 12.95
CA PRO A 313 -14.10 8.94 11.59
C PRO A 313 -15.33 8.70 10.70
N ALA A 314 -15.64 9.67 9.83
CA ALA A 314 -16.77 9.59 8.91
C ALA A 314 -16.33 9.60 7.43
N GLY A 315 -15.05 9.83 7.10
CA GLY A 315 -14.55 9.83 5.72
C GLY A 315 -14.04 8.49 5.19
N THR A 316 -13.74 8.45 3.88
CA THR A 316 -13.20 7.27 3.16
C THR A 316 -11.71 7.03 3.44
N LEU A 317 -10.96 8.09 3.73
CA LEU A 317 -9.50 8.08 3.87
C LEU A 317 -9.07 8.74 5.18
N ASN A 318 -9.57 8.29 6.34
CA ASN A 318 -9.25 8.89 7.64
C ASN A 318 -7.82 8.52 8.10
N HIS A 319 -6.79 9.07 7.46
CA HIS A 319 -5.39 8.75 7.76
C HIS A 319 -5.03 9.12 9.19
N PHE A 320 -5.43 10.31 9.64
CA PHE A 320 -5.17 10.78 11.00
C PHE A 320 -5.91 9.93 12.04
N ALA A 321 -7.22 9.72 11.88
CA ALA A 321 -8.02 8.92 12.81
C ALA A 321 -7.47 7.50 12.97
N ALA A 322 -7.02 6.91 11.86
CA ALA A 322 -6.43 5.59 11.90
C ALA A 322 -4.99 5.57 12.47
N ASP A 323 -4.23 6.69 12.42
CA ASP A 323 -2.92 6.78 13.09
C ASP A 323 -3.09 6.82 14.62
N ILE A 324 -4.12 7.52 15.12
CA ILE A 324 -4.47 7.51 16.54
C ILE A 324 -5.24 6.25 16.97
N GLY A 325 -5.57 5.35 16.04
CA GLY A 325 -6.13 4.03 16.35
C GLY A 325 -7.64 3.92 16.35
N LEU A 326 -8.35 4.92 15.84
CA LEU A 326 -9.81 4.91 15.75
C LEU A 326 -10.26 4.07 14.54
N SER A 327 -10.97 2.98 14.82
CA SER A 327 -11.56 2.10 13.80
C SER A 327 -13.00 2.49 13.48
N GLY A 328 -13.69 3.15 14.41
CA GLY A 328 -15.04 3.65 14.22
C GLY A 328 -15.47 4.63 15.31
N PRO A 329 -16.70 5.16 15.23
CA PRO A 329 -17.23 6.15 16.19
C PRO A 329 -17.27 5.67 17.64
N GLY A 330 -17.53 4.37 17.85
CA GLY A 330 -17.60 3.78 19.19
C GLY A 330 -16.29 3.87 19.98
N ASP A 331 -15.15 3.86 19.29
CA ASP A 331 -13.84 4.08 19.92
C ASP A 331 -13.74 5.49 20.51
N THR A 332 -14.19 6.49 19.75
CA THR A 332 -14.20 7.89 20.20
C THR A 332 -15.21 8.09 21.32
N VAL A 333 -16.41 7.50 21.22
CA VAL A 333 -17.42 7.54 22.29
C VAL A 333 -16.86 7.00 23.60
N LYS A 334 -16.23 5.82 23.56
CA LYS A 334 -15.61 5.21 24.73
C LYS A 334 -14.53 6.12 25.33
N ALA A 335 -13.64 6.65 24.49
CA ALA A 335 -12.58 7.54 24.93
C ALA A 335 -13.12 8.82 25.60
N VAL A 336 -14.18 9.40 25.03
CA VAL A 336 -14.85 10.58 25.58
C VAL A 336 -15.49 10.29 26.93
N ARG A 337 -16.19 9.16 27.06
CA ARG A 337 -16.80 8.73 28.33
C ARG A 337 -15.75 8.51 29.41
N ASP A 338 -14.63 7.87 29.05
CA ASP A 338 -13.57 7.47 29.97
C ASP A 338 -12.57 8.63 30.27
N GLY A 339 -12.59 9.71 29.47
CA GLY A 339 -11.63 10.80 29.60
C GLY A 339 -10.22 10.44 29.11
N THR A 340 -10.08 9.46 28.21
CA THR A 340 -8.78 8.99 27.76
C THR A 340 -8.32 9.74 26.51
N ALA A 341 -7.10 10.30 26.57
CA ALA A 341 -6.56 11.10 25.49
C ALA A 341 -5.04 10.99 25.37
N VAL A 342 -4.54 11.41 24.21
CA VAL A 342 -3.12 11.54 23.91
C VAL A 342 -2.80 12.92 23.37
N ALA A 343 -1.58 13.39 23.60
CA ALA A 343 -1.04 14.60 23.02
C ALA A 343 -0.24 14.26 21.77
N VAL A 344 -0.60 14.89 20.66
CA VAL A 344 0.06 14.75 19.36
C VAL A 344 0.72 16.06 18.96
N ASP A 345 1.89 15.95 18.35
CA ASP A 345 2.59 17.08 17.77
C ASP A 345 1.84 17.57 16.52
N VAL A 346 1.98 18.87 16.25
CA VAL A 346 1.38 19.53 15.09
C VAL A 346 2.50 20.23 14.34
N GLY A 347 2.53 20.12 13.01
CA GLY A 347 3.48 20.84 12.20
C GLY A 347 3.09 22.32 12.10
N GLN A 348 4.09 23.20 12.00
CA GLN A 348 3.91 24.64 11.87
C GLN A 348 4.75 25.17 10.71
N VAL A 349 4.14 26.01 9.89
CA VAL A 349 4.76 26.73 8.77
C VAL A 349 4.71 28.21 9.07
N ASP A 350 5.87 28.82 9.24
CA ASP A 350 6.03 30.27 9.38
C ASP A 350 6.65 30.81 8.09
N GLY A 351 6.04 31.82 7.48
CA GLY A 351 6.44 32.22 6.15
C GLY A 351 6.09 33.63 5.73
N ILE A 352 6.58 33.98 4.54
CA ILE A 352 6.27 35.21 3.83
C ILE A 352 5.60 34.84 2.51
N GLY A 353 4.32 35.21 2.37
CA GLY A 353 3.53 34.95 1.17
C GLY A 353 4.00 35.77 -0.04
N ALA A 354 3.39 35.53 -1.19
CA ALA A 354 3.66 36.24 -2.45
C ALA A 354 3.56 37.78 -2.29
N THR A 355 2.62 38.24 -1.47
CA THR A 355 2.36 39.66 -1.19
C THR A 355 3.35 40.29 -0.20
N GLY A 356 4.27 39.51 0.36
CA GLY A 356 5.18 39.97 1.42
C GLY A 356 4.58 39.90 2.83
N ALA A 357 3.30 39.54 2.98
CA ALA A 357 2.68 39.36 4.28
C ALA A 357 3.25 38.14 5.02
N ARG A 358 3.51 38.30 6.31
CA ARG A 358 3.88 37.18 7.19
C ARG A 358 2.65 36.35 7.53
N PHE A 359 2.82 35.03 7.58
CA PHE A 359 1.77 34.11 8.01
C PHE A 359 2.34 32.99 8.86
N THR A 360 1.50 32.45 9.73
CA THR A 360 1.74 31.21 10.47
C THR A 360 0.58 30.27 10.21
N ARG A 361 0.86 29.02 9.84
CA ARG A 361 -0.15 27.99 9.61
C ARG A 361 0.25 26.68 10.27
N ASN A 362 -0.71 26.05 10.93
CA ASN A 362 -0.53 24.72 11.52
C ASN A 362 -1.07 23.64 10.59
N PHE A 363 -0.46 22.46 10.62
CA PHE A 363 -0.84 21.32 9.81
C PHE A 363 -0.68 20.02 10.62
N VAL A 364 -1.63 19.09 10.48
CA VAL A 364 -1.66 17.84 11.27
C VAL A 364 -0.91 16.73 10.56
N ASN A 365 -1.03 16.63 9.23
CA ASN A 365 -0.48 15.52 8.47
C ASN A 365 0.73 15.99 7.67
N THR A 366 0.54 16.86 6.68
CA THR A 366 1.56 17.13 5.67
C THR A 366 1.49 18.55 5.13
N ALA A 367 2.66 19.14 4.94
CA ALA A 367 2.90 20.31 4.11
C ALA A 367 3.58 19.85 2.81
N SER A 368 3.12 20.33 1.65
CA SER A 368 3.68 19.92 0.35
C SER A 368 3.85 21.11 -0.59
N PHE A 369 4.87 21.02 -1.45
CA PHE A 369 5.28 22.09 -2.35
C PHE A 369 5.55 21.55 -3.76
N GLY A 370 5.32 22.39 -4.77
CA GLY A 370 5.54 22.02 -6.17
C GLY A 370 4.44 21.14 -6.73
N GLY A 371 4.78 20.16 -7.56
CA GLY A 371 3.81 19.29 -8.25
C GLY A 371 3.11 18.24 -7.38
N TYR A 372 3.33 18.23 -6.05
CA TYR A 372 2.76 17.20 -5.17
C TYR A 372 1.23 17.32 -5.02
N PRO A 373 0.64 18.52 -4.85
CA PRO A 373 -0.80 18.69 -4.84
C PRO A 373 -1.45 18.21 -6.14
N ASP A 374 -0.83 18.52 -7.29
CA ASP A 374 -1.32 18.05 -8.60
C ASP A 374 -1.26 16.53 -8.73
N MET A 375 -0.20 15.91 -8.23
CA MET A 375 -0.07 14.45 -8.16
C MET A 375 -1.20 13.84 -7.31
N VAL A 376 -1.50 14.40 -6.14
CA VAL A 376 -2.59 13.91 -5.27
C VAL A 376 -3.94 14.04 -5.99
N ARG A 377 -4.21 15.19 -6.62
CA ARG A 377 -5.44 15.45 -7.37
C ARG A 377 -5.62 14.45 -8.53
N ILE A 378 -4.56 14.17 -9.28
CA ILE A 378 -4.60 13.20 -10.39
C ILE A 378 -4.77 11.78 -9.86
N ARG A 379 -4.05 11.42 -8.78
CA ARG A 379 -4.19 10.11 -8.14
C ARG A 379 -5.64 9.86 -7.76
N GLU A 380 -6.27 10.78 -7.05
CA GLU A 380 -7.67 10.64 -6.58
C GLU A 380 -8.65 10.47 -7.73
N ARG A 381 -8.43 11.18 -8.85
CA ARG A 381 -9.23 11.03 -10.06
C ARG A 381 -9.17 9.62 -10.66
N PHE A 382 -8.06 8.91 -10.54
CA PHE A 382 -7.90 7.57 -11.13
C PHE A 382 -8.00 6.43 -10.12
N GLU A 383 -7.85 6.71 -8.82
CA GLU A 383 -7.80 5.71 -7.75
C GLU A 383 -9.02 4.79 -7.74
N HIS A 384 -10.22 5.31 -8.01
CA HIS A 384 -11.45 4.53 -8.04
C HIS A 384 -11.52 3.53 -9.21
N ARG A 385 -10.76 3.73 -10.30
CA ARG A 385 -10.78 2.87 -11.49
C ARG A 385 -9.69 1.82 -11.47
N ILE A 386 -8.48 2.21 -11.11
CA ILE A 386 -7.27 1.38 -11.27
C ILE A 386 -6.61 1.03 -9.93
N GLY A 387 -7.16 1.50 -8.80
CA GLY A 387 -6.61 1.30 -7.48
C GLY A 387 -5.49 2.28 -7.13
N LYS A 388 -5.16 2.36 -5.83
CA LYS A 388 -4.28 3.37 -5.25
C LYS A 388 -2.86 3.37 -5.82
N TRP A 389 -2.22 2.20 -5.92
CA TRP A 389 -0.83 2.08 -6.37
C TRP A 389 -0.66 2.39 -7.87
N PRO A 390 -1.49 1.85 -8.79
CA PRO A 390 -1.43 2.23 -10.19
C PRO A 390 -1.77 3.71 -10.44
N ALA A 391 -2.75 4.25 -9.71
CA ALA A 391 -3.07 5.67 -9.78
C ALA A 391 -1.93 6.56 -9.30
N MET A 392 -1.20 6.16 -8.25
CA MET A 392 -0.01 6.87 -7.78
C MET A 392 1.10 6.89 -8.83
N LEU A 393 1.40 5.74 -9.46
CA LEU A 393 2.41 5.66 -10.51
C LEU A 393 2.06 6.50 -11.73
N LEU A 394 0.78 6.47 -12.13
CA LEU A 394 0.27 7.28 -13.24
C LEU A 394 0.37 8.77 -12.91
N ALA A 395 -0.07 9.17 -11.72
CA ALA A 395 -0.01 10.56 -11.28
C ALA A 395 1.43 11.09 -11.20
N LEU A 396 2.34 10.29 -10.61
CA LEU A 396 3.77 10.62 -10.57
C LEU A 396 4.33 10.78 -11.98
N SER A 397 4.06 9.81 -12.87
CA SER A 397 4.55 9.86 -14.25
C SER A 397 4.02 11.08 -14.99
N TRP A 398 2.75 11.42 -14.79
CA TRP A 398 2.12 12.59 -15.38
C TRP A 398 2.78 13.89 -14.90
N VAL A 399 2.96 14.07 -13.58
CA VAL A 399 3.56 15.30 -13.03
C VAL A 399 4.99 15.46 -13.51
N LEU A 400 5.80 14.39 -13.49
CA LEU A 400 7.18 14.47 -13.99
C LEU A 400 7.27 14.86 -15.46
N TRP A 401 6.27 14.51 -16.28
CA TRP A 401 6.29 14.75 -17.72
C TRP A 401 5.67 16.09 -18.13
N ASN A 402 4.66 16.55 -17.39
CA ASN A 402 3.90 17.75 -17.74
C ASN A 402 4.31 18.98 -16.92
N GLU A 403 4.81 18.80 -15.70
CA GLU A 403 5.25 19.91 -14.84
C GLU A 403 6.77 20.11 -14.93
N PRO A 404 7.24 21.34 -15.23
CA PRO A 404 8.66 21.64 -15.19
C PRO A 404 9.17 21.61 -13.74
N PRO A 405 10.41 21.14 -13.50
CA PRO A 405 11.01 21.27 -12.18
C PRO A 405 11.28 22.75 -11.87
N PHE A 406 11.23 23.07 -10.59
CA PHE A 406 11.34 24.43 -10.07
C PHE A 406 12.62 24.57 -9.24
N GLU A 407 13.18 25.78 -9.18
CA GLU A 407 14.35 26.11 -8.36
C GLU A 407 13.92 26.59 -6.97
N ALA A 408 14.43 25.94 -5.94
CA ALA A 408 14.22 26.34 -4.57
C ALA A 408 15.51 26.19 -3.76
N GLU A 409 15.65 27.01 -2.73
CA GLU A 409 16.67 26.85 -1.72
C GLU A 409 16.12 25.99 -0.59
N ILE A 410 16.80 24.90 -0.24
CA ILE A 410 16.47 24.06 0.91
C ILE A 410 17.66 24.11 1.87
N ASP A 411 17.45 24.64 3.07
CA ASP A 411 18.47 24.80 4.11
C ASP A 411 19.77 25.50 3.61
N GLY A 412 19.64 26.51 2.75
CA GLY A 412 20.77 27.25 2.19
C GLY A 412 21.31 26.71 0.85
N GLU A 413 20.86 25.54 0.42
CA GLU A 413 21.33 24.92 -0.82
C GLU A 413 20.33 25.13 -1.96
N ALA A 414 20.78 25.79 -3.04
CA ALA A 414 19.99 25.91 -4.26
C ALA A 414 19.86 24.56 -4.97
N ARG A 415 18.63 24.11 -5.19
CA ARG A 415 18.31 22.82 -5.80
C ARG A 415 17.20 22.96 -6.84
N ARG A 416 17.27 22.08 -7.85
CA ARG A 416 16.23 21.96 -8.88
C ARG A 416 15.38 20.75 -8.57
N ILE A 417 14.10 20.96 -8.27
CA ILE A 417 13.24 19.96 -7.64
C ILE A 417 11.89 19.85 -8.32
N TRP A 418 11.28 18.67 -8.27
CA TRP A 418 9.90 18.49 -8.74
C TRP A 418 8.88 18.53 -7.61
N LEU A 419 9.26 17.99 -6.46
CA LEU A 419 8.35 17.71 -5.36
C LEU A 419 9.09 17.88 -4.04
N ILE A 420 8.47 18.61 -3.11
CA ILE A 420 8.84 18.57 -1.70
C ILE A 420 7.62 18.13 -0.90
N PHE A 421 7.86 17.18 -0.02
CA PHE A 421 6.89 16.72 0.96
C PHE A 421 7.50 16.86 2.35
N VAL A 422 6.75 17.46 3.27
CA VAL A 422 7.11 17.60 4.68
C VAL A 422 5.97 17.00 5.51
N GLY A 423 6.19 15.81 6.05
CA GLY A 423 5.24 15.16 6.96
C GLY A 423 5.45 15.61 8.41
N ASN A 424 4.38 15.76 9.16
CA ASN A 424 4.42 15.92 10.62
C ASN A 424 4.58 14.54 11.28
N GLY A 425 5.78 14.28 11.80
CA GLY A 425 6.22 12.96 12.26
C GLY A 425 6.83 12.10 11.15
N ARG A 426 7.47 11.00 11.55
CA ARG A 426 8.12 10.07 10.61
C ARG A 426 7.09 9.18 9.92
N TYR A 427 6.94 9.33 8.60
CA TYR A 427 6.07 8.48 7.80
C TYR A 427 6.76 7.18 7.35
N LEU A 428 5.97 6.12 7.27
CA LEU A 428 6.37 4.82 6.75
C LEU A 428 5.39 4.35 5.63
N PRO A 429 5.86 3.52 4.69
CA PRO A 429 7.25 3.09 4.52
C PRO A 429 8.17 4.22 4.04
N ASP A 430 9.48 3.96 4.11
CA ASP A 430 10.47 4.72 3.35
C ASP A 430 10.18 4.59 1.85
N GLY A 431 10.22 5.70 1.11
CA GLY A 431 9.92 5.72 -0.33
C GLY A 431 8.92 6.78 -0.76
N PHE A 432 8.30 6.62 -1.92
CA PHE A 432 7.53 7.73 -2.53
C PHE A 432 6.11 7.88 -1.96
N ALA A 433 5.58 6.85 -1.31
CA ALA A 433 4.20 6.79 -0.86
C ALA A 433 4.13 6.62 0.67
N PRO A 434 4.31 7.72 1.43
CA PRO A 434 4.09 7.71 2.88
C PRO A 434 2.66 7.29 3.18
N THR A 435 2.47 6.35 4.10
CA THR A 435 1.16 5.71 4.34
C THR A 435 0.66 5.83 5.77
N TYR A 436 1.55 5.72 6.77
CA TYR A 436 1.19 5.76 8.19
C TYR A 436 2.35 6.27 9.05
N ARG A 437 2.03 6.67 10.29
CA ARG A 437 3.03 7.03 11.31
C ARG A 437 3.05 5.99 12.43
N THR A 438 4.21 5.79 13.04
CA THR A 438 4.35 4.91 14.21
C THR A 438 4.42 5.68 15.52
N ARG A 439 4.72 6.99 15.44
CA ARG A 439 4.78 7.92 16.56
C ARG A 439 4.26 9.29 16.14
N LEU A 440 3.66 9.99 17.08
CA LEU A 440 3.06 11.33 16.90
C LEU A 440 3.62 12.35 17.91
N ASP A 441 4.70 12.02 18.63
CA ASP A 441 5.17 12.77 19.82
C ASP A 441 6.70 13.02 19.85
N GLU A 442 7.37 12.81 18.72
CA GLU A 442 8.83 12.91 18.58
C GLU A 442 9.32 14.31 18.19
N SER A 443 8.41 15.19 17.80
CA SER A 443 8.69 16.57 17.39
C SER A 443 9.64 16.67 16.19
N LEU A 444 9.54 15.69 15.30
CA LEU A 444 10.32 15.56 14.08
C LEU A 444 9.44 15.68 12.84
N LEU A 445 10.04 16.17 11.76
CA LEU A 445 9.45 16.28 10.43
C LEU A 445 10.08 15.27 9.48
N ASP A 446 9.28 14.74 8.55
CA ASP A 446 9.75 13.85 7.47
C ASP A 446 9.85 14.63 6.17
N LEU A 447 11.07 15.04 5.81
CA LEU A 447 11.38 15.75 4.58
C LEU A 447 11.68 14.74 3.46
N ARG A 448 10.90 14.78 2.38
CA ARG A 448 11.11 14.01 1.16
C ARG A 448 11.22 14.95 -0.03
N VAL A 449 12.33 14.88 -0.75
CA VAL A 449 12.63 15.75 -1.89
C VAL A 449 12.87 14.90 -3.12
N VAL A 450 12.25 15.28 -4.23
CA VAL A 450 12.55 14.70 -5.55
C VAL A 450 13.38 15.68 -6.36
N ASP A 451 14.64 15.31 -6.57
CA ASP A 451 15.64 16.12 -7.26
C ASP A 451 15.60 15.89 -8.77
N ALA A 452 15.68 16.98 -9.53
CA ALA A 452 15.64 17.02 -10.98
C ALA A 452 17.01 17.25 -11.64
N ALA A 453 18.09 17.39 -10.88
CA ALA A 453 19.42 17.69 -11.40
C ALA A 453 20.08 16.52 -12.14
N ALA A 454 19.72 15.27 -11.81
CA ALA A 454 20.39 14.11 -12.40
C ALA A 454 19.97 13.85 -13.86
N PRO A 455 20.89 13.34 -14.72
CA PRO A 455 20.54 12.94 -16.07
C PRO A 455 19.50 11.80 -16.05
N LEU A 456 18.52 11.88 -16.95
CA LEU A 456 17.39 10.95 -17.03
C LEU A 456 16.64 10.79 -15.70
N ALA A 457 16.62 11.83 -14.85
CA ALA A 457 16.06 11.75 -13.50
C ALA A 457 14.63 11.19 -13.45
N ARG A 458 13.79 11.50 -14.46
CA ARG A 458 12.44 10.93 -14.62
C ARG A 458 12.45 9.40 -14.71
N LEU A 459 13.22 8.84 -15.64
CA LEU A 459 13.35 7.40 -15.83
C LEU A 459 13.97 6.72 -14.61
N ARG A 460 14.95 7.38 -13.97
CA ARG A 460 15.58 6.89 -12.74
C ARG A 460 14.57 6.85 -11.59
N LEU A 461 13.72 7.86 -11.44
CA LEU A 461 12.71 7.91 -10.39
C LEU A 461 11.65 6.83 -10.60
N VAL A 462 11.05 6.77 -11.79
CA VAL A 462 10.04 5.77 -12.13
C VAL A 462 10.61 4.35 -11.99
N GLY A 463 11.80 4.11 -12.52
CA GLY A 463 12.51 2.83 -12.38
C GLY A 463 12.81 2.49 -10.91
N ALA A 464 13.20 3.46 -10.09
CA ALA A 464 13.47 3.24 -8.68
C ALA A 464 12.20 2.94 -7.87
N VAL A 465 11.06 3.56 -8.19
CA VAL A 465 9.76 3.21 -7.59
C VAL A 465 9.36 1.78 -7.99
N LEU A 466 9.42 1.45 -9.29
CA LEU A 466 9.05 0.12 -9.79
C LEU A 466 9.93 -1.01 -9.23
N THR A 467 11.20 -0.71 -8.95
CA THR A 467 12.15 -1.69 -8.39
C THR A 467 12.22 -1.67 -6.87
N GLY A 468 11.46 -0.79 -6.19
CA GLY A 468 11.50 -0.64 -4.73
C GLY A 468 12.84 -0.13 -4.19
N ARG A 469 13.64 0.54 -5.02
CA ARG A 469 14.99 1.04 -4.69
C ARG A 469 15.06 2.56 -4.54
N LEU A 470 13.91 3.20 -4.30
CA LEU A 470 13.82 4.65 -4.25
C LEU A 470 14.79 5.28 -3.24
N GLY A 471 14.91 4.71 -2.03
CA GLY A 471 15.82 5.21 -1.00
C GLY A 471 17.32 5.15 -1.37
N ARG A 472 17.71 4.45 -2.44
CA ARG A 472 19.09 4.42 -2.97
C ARG A 472 19.27 5.32 -4.20
N SER A 473 18.20 5.97 -4.66
CA SER A 473 18.22 6.74 -5.89
C SER A 473 18.75 8.15 -5.61
N ARG A 474 19.70 8.63 -6.43
CA ARG A 474 20.23 9.99 -6.32
C ARG A 474 19.21 11.10 -6.62
N VAL A 475 18.03 10.73 -7.13
CA VAL A 475 16.94 11.67 -7.45
C VAL A 475 15.88 11.74 -6.35
N TYR A 476 16.10 11.04 -5.24
CA TYR A 476 15.20 11.02 -4.10
C TYR A 476 16.01 11.13 -2.82
N GLU A 477 15.66 12.13 -2.02
CA GLU A 477 16.21 12.34 -0.70
C GLU A 477 15.09 12.18 0.33
N GLN A 478 15.38 11.47 1.41
CA GLN A 478 14.52 11.37 2.58
C GLN A 478 15.36 11.62 3.82
N ARG A 479 14.94 12.58 4.65
CA ARG A 479 15.61 12.93 5.91
C ARG A 479 14.56 13.22 6.98
N THR A 480 14.89 12.85 8.21
CA THR A 480 14.12 13.26 9.38
C THR A 480 14.81 14.46 9.99
N VAL A 481 14.08 15.57 10.15
CA VAL A 481 14.63 16.87 10.55
C VAL A 481 13.75 17.52 11.62
N GLU A 482 14.31 18.37 12.47
CA GLU A 482 13.54 19.16 13.45
C GLU A 482 12.98 20.45 12.83
N ARG A 483 13.67 20.97 11.82
CA ARG A 483 13.35 22.19 11.09
C ARG A 483 13.83 22.06 9.66
N VAL A 484 13.09 22.66 8.73
CA VAL A 484 13.55 22.86 7.34
C VAL A 484 13.20 24.27 6.88
N HIS A 485 14.15 24.92 6.21
CA HIS A 485 13.95 26.20 5.55
C HIS A 485 13.80 25.99 4.05
N ILE A 486 12.74 26.56 3.47
CA ILE A 486 12.49 26.50 2.03
C ILE A 486 12.29 27.92 1.52
N ALA A 487 13.02 28.30 0.48
CA ALA A 487 12.82 29.58 -0.21
C ALA A 487 12.66 29.39 -1.71
N SER A 488 11.84 30.25 -2.33
CA SER A 488 11.76 30.37 -3.77
C SER A 488 12.92 31.20 -4.26
N ASN A 489 13.73 30.64 -5.17
CA ASN A 489 14.76 31.41 -5.87
C ASN A 489 14.24 31.99 -7.19
N GLN A 490 12.96 31.78 -7.48
CA GLN A 490 12.32 32.19 -8.74
C GLN A 490 11.48 33.43 -8.53
N ALA A 491 11.27 34.17 -9.63
CA ALA A 491 10.36 35.32 -9.65
C ALA A 491 8.90 34.92 -9.32
N ALA A 492 8.50 33.70 -9.70
CA ALA A 492 7.19 33.14 -9.37
C ALA A 492 7.20 32.55 -7.94
N PRO A 493 6.18 32.85 -7.11
CA PRO A 493 6.02 32.24 -5.80
C PRO A 493 5.80 30.71 -5.88
N LEU A 494 6.34 29.96 -4.93
CA LEU A 494 6.19 28.49 -4.90
C LEU A 494 4.77 28.09 -4.51
N PRO A 495 4.10 27.20 -5.28
CA PRO A 495 2.80 26.68 -4.86
C PRO A 495 2.97 25.87 -3.56
N PHE A 496 2.13 26.19 -2.57
CA PHE A 496 2.09 25.53 -1.26
C PHE A 496 0.72 24.93 -1.02
N ALA A 497 0.70 23.71 -0.50
CA ALA A 497 -0.49 23.13 0.08
C ALA A 497 -0.21 22.58 1.48
N GLY A 498 -0.94 23.10 2.46
CA GLY A 498 -1.00 22.55 3.82
C GLY A 498 -2.22 21.66 3.95
N ASP A 499 -2.04 20.39 4.26
CA ASP A 499 -3.11 19.40 4.45
C ASP A 499 -4.17 19.34 3.34
N GLY A 500 -3.76 19.68 2.10
CA GLY A 500 -4.61 19.67 0.91
C GLY A 500 -5.24 21.02 0.56
N GLU A 501 -5.14 22.03 1.42
CA GLU A 501 -5.55 23.40 1.11
C GLU A 501 -4.42 24.15 0.41
N VAL A 502 -4.65 24.54 -0.84
CA VAL A 502 -3.69 25.32 -1.64
C VAL A 502 -3.69 26.77 -1.13
N SER A 503 -2.52 27.29 -0.77
CA SER A 503 -2.35 28.71 -0.52
C SER A 503 -1.69 29.40 -1.71
N GLU A 504 -1.87 30.72 -1.77
CA GLU A 504 -1.06 31.57 -2.63
C GLU A 504 0.43 31.35 -2.36
N GLY A 505 1.23 31.49 -3.42
CA GLY A 505 2.58 30.95 -3.38
C GLY A 505 3.51 31.68 -2.43
N ILE A 506 4.63 31.04 -2.12
CA ILE A 506 5.51 31.45 -1.03
C ILE A 506 6.87 31.91 -1.55
N ARG A 507 7.40 32.97 -0.93
CA ARG A 507 8.79 33.39 -1.07
C ARG A 507 9.74 32.66 -0.13
N ARG A 508 9.42 32.57 1.15
CA ARG A 508 10.24 31.89 2.16
C ARG A 508 9.39 31.32 3.28
N ILE A 509 9.74 30.12 3.73
CA ILE A 509 9.18 29.47 4.91
C ILE A 509 10.25 28.83 5.80
N ALA A 510 9.89 28.70 7.07
CA ALA A 510 10.44 27.74 7.99
C ALA A 510 9.33 26.76 8.37
N VAL A 511 9.59 25.46 8.22
CA VAL A 511 8.71 24.41 8.72
C VAL A 511 9.33 23.83 9.98
N THR A 512 8.56 23.79 11.05
CA THR A 512 8.95 23.30 12.37
C THR A 512 7.82 22.48 12.98
N THR A 513 8.06 21.82 14.12
CA THR A 513 6.98 21.33 14.97
C THR A 513 6.50 22.46 15.87
N SER A 514 5.18 22.63 15.99
CA SER A 514 4.57 23.59 16.90
C SER A 514 4.93 23.26 18.36
N PRO A 515 5.21 24.27 19.21
CA PRO A 515 5.41 24.03 20.64
C PRO A 515 4.12 23.59 21.34
N ALA A 516 2.95 23.90 20.78
CA ALA A 516 1.67 23.45 21.27
C ALA A 516 1.36 22.05 20.74
N ARG A 517 0.77 21.21 21.60
CA ARG A 517 0.31 19.87 21.23
C ARG A 517 -1.20 19.82 21.18
N LEU A 518 -1.71 19.08 20.22
CA LEU A 518 -3.13 18.80 20.11
C LEU A 518 -3.48 17.64 21.06
N VAL A 519 -4.40 17.88 21.99
CA VAL A 519 -4.95 16.83 22.86
C VAL A 519 -6.11 16.18 22.12
N VAL A 520 -6.02 14.87 21.87
CA VAL A 520 -7.02 14.12 21.10
C VAL A 520 -7.50 12.91 21.89
N TYR A 521 -8.83 12.74 21.96
CA TYR A 521 -9.44 11.57 22.58
C TYR A 521 -9.07 10.29 21.83
N ARG A 522 -8.68 9.28 22.61
CA ARG A 522 -8.24 7.98 22.10
C ARG A 522 -8.51 6.91 23.16
N PRO A 523 -9.01 5.71 22.78
CA PRO A 523 -9.11 4.59 23.71
C PRO A 523 -7.76 4.22 24.32
N ALA A 524 -7.76 3.80 25.59
CA ALA A 524 -6.59 3.31 26.32
C ALA A 524 -5.89 2.14 25.61
#